data_AF-A0A2A4SS44-F1
#
_entry.id   AF-A0A2A4SS44-F1
#
_cell.length_a   1.000
_cell.length_b   1.000
_cell.length_c   1.000
_cell.angle_alpha   90.00
_cell.angle_beta   90.00
_cell.angle_gamma   90.00
#
_symmetry.space_group_name_H-M   'P 1'
#
loop_
_entity.id
_entity.type
_entity.pdbx_description
1 polymer ?
#
loop_
_entity_poly.entity_id
_entity_poly.type
_entity_poly.pdbx_seq_one_letter_code
_entity_poly.pdbx_strand_id
1 'polypeptide(L)'
;MDRSAPLHFLGVGTQLDLGFGEPVLLREFRTQFNETIPVSDGFFKLMQNTFGFYNSICGDFFENLGSQVAQNSLDIFLQDELRPRLFEQEICAGIGERKKSFLTEIIKLEQFIQGENYTSELLNDLESLKQVADAIYELMQNHWELFKYESSHVNSQTLISFILEIDRIGIGWDAYLEKYLAVSRLLNAAKIERLPEGQALMTVKYHLPPQEAFTLDMATAFHQFLQVAFDFILKAHGKGKESPKLALHSLEVSNPIACTLIVPQEFLGSFEKLLGYLSVDVLKRDTLVKFVMEVVRLGQAKPLAKASVNTIQKNIAKALKALHPEGFFSVNQNENADSVELLTTLCEEMDRLKIRYKDLLSGSTSLLVRNRKEQMEAELMKSQEDLVVSTVTIDVEKKEHINFLTS
;
A
#
# COMPACT_ATOMS: atom_id res chain seq x y z
N MET A 1 -27.63 -3.66 -4.19
CA MET A 1 -26.27 -3.86 -4.74
C MET A 1 -26.02 -5.36 -4.77
N ASP A 2 -25.91 -5.95 -5.96
CA ASP A 2 -25.75 -7.40 -6.14
C ASP A 2 -24.45 -7.91 -5.48
N ARG A 3 -24.60 -8.74 -4.44
CA ARG A 3 -23.52 -9.37 -3.66
C ARG A 3 -23.31 -10.85 -4.02
N SER A 4 -23.40 -11.19 -5.30
CA SER A 4 -23.14 -12.55 -5.77
C SER A 4 -22.07 -12.54 -6.88
N ALA A 5 -20.81 -12.51 -6.48
CA ALA A 5 -19.71 -12.86 -7.37
C ALA A 5 -19.29 -14.33 -7.07
N PRO A 6 -19.28 -15.24 -8.05
CA PRO A 6 -18.86 -16.61 -7.84
C PRO A 6 -17.33 -16.68 -7.71
N LEU A 7 -16.86 -17.26 -6.61
CA LEU A 7 -15.46 -17.66 -6.43
C LEU A 7 -15.16 -18.86 -7.35
N HIS A 8 -14.64 -18.57 -8.54
CA HIS A 8 -14.04 -19.60 -9.40
C HIS A 8 -12.67 -20.00 -8.83
N PHE A 9 -12.62 -21.12 -8.13
CA PHE A 9 -11.39 -21.84 -7.82
C PHE A 9 -10.87 -22.51 -9.10
N LEU A 10 -9.84 -21.93 -9.71
CA LEU A 10 -8.94 -22.63 -10.65
C LEU A 10 -7.89 -23.35 -9.77
N GLY A 11 -7.70 -24.67 -9.84
CA GLY A 11 -7.50 -25.46 -11.05
C GLY A 11 -6.02 -25.83 -11.12
N VAL A 12 -5.72 -27.09 -10.81
CA VAL A 12 -4.41 -27.74 -10.73
C VAL A 12 -3.48 -27.35 -11.89
N GLY A 13 -2.32 -26.75 -11.59
CA GLY A 13 -1.28 -26.41 -12.57
C GLY A 13 0.01 -27.21 -12.28
N THR A 14 0.38 -28.05 -13.25
CA THR A 14 1.57 -28.91 -13.30
C THR A 14 2.89 -28.21 -12.98
N GLN A 15 3.69 -28.84 -12.12
CA GLN A 15 5.10 -28.52 -11.85
C GLN A 15 5.94 -28.63 -13.13
N LEU A 16 6.58 -27.53 -13.52
CA LEU A 16 7.79 -27.54 -14.34
C LEU A 16 8.88 -26.84 -13.53
N ASP A 17 9.81 -27.65 -13.06
CA ASP A 17 10.91 -27.27 -12.18
C ASP A 17 11.99 -26.54 -12.99
N LEU A 18 12.09 -25.22 -12.82
CA LEU A 18 13.15 -24.39 -13.39
C LEU A 18 13.78 -23.52 -12.28
N GLY A 19 14.50 -24.18 -11.37
CA GLY A 19 15.87 -23.80 -11.00
C GLY A 19 16.13 -22.44 -10.33
N PHE A 20 15.13 -21.70 -9.85
CA PHE A 20 15.35 -20.57 -8.93
C PHE A 20 14.54 -20.83 -7.66
N GLY A 21 15.26 -21.17 -6.58
CA GLY A 21 14.65 -21.56 -5.31
C GLY A 21 13.83 -20.43 -4.71
N GLU A 22 12.58 -20.72 -4.36
CA GLU A 22 11.73 -19.86 -3.55
C GLU A 22 12.45 -19.48 -2.23
N PRO A 23 12.44 -18.19 -1.83
CA PRO A 23 12.99 -17.77 -0.54
C PRO A 23 12.51 -18.66 0.60
N VAL A 24 13.42 -19.21 1.40
CA VAL A 24 13.12 -20.25 2.41
C VAL A 24 11.96 -19.84 3.33
N LEU A 25 11.89 -18.57 3.73
CA LEU A 25 10.80 -18.04 4.55
C LEU A 25 9.47 -17.90 3.81
N LEU A 26 9.46 -17.47 2.54
CA LEU A 26 8.21 -17.44 1.75
C LEU A 26 7.70 -18.87 1.51
N ARG A 27 8.61 -19.82 1.30
CA ARG A 27 8.28 -21.24 1.23
C ARG A 27 7.72 -21.74 2.56
N GLU A 28 8.31 -21.37 3.68
CA GLU A 28 7.82 -21.73 5.03
C GLU A 28 6.47 -21.07 5.33
N PHE A 29 6.29 -19.77 5.04
CA PHE A 29 5.01 -19.07 5.20
C PHE A 29 3.93 -19.58 4.25
N ARG A 30 4.27 -19.95 3.01
CA ARG A 30 3.34 -20.63 2.11
C ARG A 30 2.99 -22.02 2.62
N THR A 31 3.97 -22.77 3.14
CA THR A 31 3.74 -24.10 3.71
C THR A 31 2.78 -23.99 4.90
N GLN A 32 3.08 -23.12 5.87
CA GLN A 32 2.23 -22.85 7.03
C GLN A 32 0.86 -22.31 6.64
N PHE A 33 0.77 -21.37 5.69
CA PHE A 33 -0.52 -20.87 5.22
C PHE A 33 -1.34 -21.98 4.54
N ASN A 34 -0.72 -22.78 3.66
CA ASN A 34 -1.36 -23.89 2.97
C ASN A 34 -1.86 -24.98 3.93
N GLU A 35 -1.15 -25.21 5.04
CA GLU A 35 -1.59 -26.12 6.12
C GLU A 35 -2.88 -25.63 6.78
N THR A 36 -3.12 -24.31 6.84
CA THR A 36 -4.36 -23.74 7.40
C THR A 36 -5.53 -23.60 6.43
N ILE A 37 -5.29 -23.71 5.11
CA ILE A 37 -6.35 -23.57 4.08
C ILE A 37 -7.49 -24.58 4.29
N PRO A 38 -7.23 -25.90 4.47
CA PRO A 38 -8.31 -26.88 4.62
C PRO A 38 -9.26 -26.58 5.78
N VAL A 39 -8.73 -26.01 6.87
CA VAL A 39 -9.53 -25.61 8.04
C VAL A 39 -10.44 -24.43 7.68
N SER A 40 -9.89 -23.41 7.01
CA SER A 40 -10.63 -22.20 6.62
C SER A 40 -11.69 -22.49 5.54
N ASP A 41 -11.39 -23.38 4.59
CA ASP A 41 -12.30 -23.79 3.52
C ASP A 41 -13.57 -24.46 4.03
N GLY A 42 -13.47 -25.21 5.14
CA GLY A 42 -14.62 -25.78 5.84
C GLY A 42 -15.61 -24.69 6.27
N PHE A 43 -15.09 -23.64 6.92
CA PHE A 43 -15.90 -22.51 7.35
C PHE A 43 -16.41 -21.65 6.20
N PHE A 44 -15.63 -21.42 5.13
CA PHE A 44 -16.09 -20.68 3.96
C PHE A 44 -17.33 -21.33 3.34
N LYS A 45 -17.34 -22.66 3.20
CA LYS A 45 -18.51 -23.39 2.68
C LYS A 45 -19.71 -23.29 3.62
N LEU A 46 -19.48 -23.45 4.93
CA LEU A 46 -20.56 -23.33 5.92
C LEU A 46 -21.16 -21.93 5.96
N MET A 47 -20.32 -20.90 5.88
CA MET A 47 -20.75 -19.51 5.83
C MET A 47 -21.54 -19.18 4.58
N GLN A 48 -21.08 -19.61 3.41
CA GLN A 48 -21.81 -19.42 2.16
C GLN A 48 -23.21 -20.07 2.19
N ASN A 49 -23.30 -21.27 2.77
CA ASN A 49 -24.55 -22.03 2.82
C ASN A 49 -25.51 -21.59 3.94
N THR A 50 -24.99 -20.97 5.01
CA THR A 50 -25.77 -20.70 6.23
C THR A 50 -26.05 -19.21 6.44
N PHE A 51 -25.06 -18.36 6.18
CA PHE A 51 -25.13 -16.94 6.54
C PHE A 51 -25.83 -16.08 5.48
N GLY A 52 -26.02 -16.59 4.26
CA GLY A 52 -26.77 -15.91 3.20
C GLY A 52 -28.20 -15.55 3.60
N PHE A 53 -28.88 -16.44 4.33
CA PHE A 53 -30.21 -16.18 4.88
C PHE A 53 -30.20 -15.00 5.86
N TYR A 54 -29.31 -15.05 6.87
CA TYR A 54 -29.21 -14.00 7.89
C TYR A 54 -28.82 -12.65 7.28
N ASN A 55 -27.89 -12.65 6.32
CA ASN A 55 -27.51 -11.44 5.58
C ASN A 55 -28.69 -10.83 4.80
N SER A 56 -29.58 -11.64 4.24
CA SER A 56 -30.77 -11.13 3.54
C SER A 56 -31.73 -10.43 4.52
N ILE A 57 -31.99 -11.05 5.67
CA ILE A 57 -32.84 -10.47 6.74
C ILE A 57 -32.25 -9.16 7.25
N CYS A 58 -30.94 -9.14 7.51
CA CYS A 58 -30.23 -7.98 7.99
C CYS A 58 -30.22 -6.82 6.96
N GLY A 59 -29.96 -7.15 5.69
CA GLY A 59 -30.03 -6.20 4.59
C GLY A 59 -31.41 -5.56 4.44
N ASP A 60 -32.46 -6.39 4.40
CA ASP A 60 -33.84 -5.93 4.29
C ASP A 60 -34.24 -5.03 5.46
N PHE A 61 -33.81 -5.34 6.68
CA PHE A 61 -34.04 -4.50 7.85
C PHE A 61 -33.41 -3.12 7.71
N PHE A 62 -32.12 -3.04 7.37
CA PHE A 62 -31.41 -1.75 7.27
C PHE A 62 -31.85 -0.92 6.06
N GLU A 63 -32.22 -1.55 4.95
CA GLU A 63 -32.76 -0.85 3.77
C GLU A 63 -34.11 -0.19 4.07
N ASN A 64 -34.95 -0.83 4.90
CA ASN A 64 -36.28 -0.33 5.23
C ASN A 64 -36.36 0.45 6.55
N LEU A 65 -35.31 0.43 7.40
CA LEU A 65 -35.35 1.06 8.72
C LEU A 65 -35.75 2.54 8.65
N GLY A 66 -35.16 3.30 7.71
CA GLY A 66 -35.43 4.73 7.58
C GLY A 66 -36.87 5.06 7.17
N SER A 67 -37.45 4.30 6.24
CA SER A 67 -38.82 4.50 5.78
C SER A 67 -39.84 4.06 6.84
N GLN A 68 -39.60 2.93 7.51
CA GLN A 68 -40.49 2.38 8.52
C GLN A 68 -40.51 3.21 9.82
N VAL A 69 -39.37 3.80 10.21
CA VAL A 69 -39.31 4.76 11.32
C VAL A 69 -40.06 6.05 10.96
N ALA A 70 -39.87 6.58 9.76
CA ALA A 70 -40.58 7.79 9.31
C ALA A 70 -42.10 7.61 9.26
N GLN A 71 -42.56 6.38 9.03
CA GLN A 71 -43.98 6.02 8.93
C GLN A 71 -44.58 5.52 10.26
N ASN A 72 -43.80 5.46 11.36
CA ASN A 72 -44.19 4.85 12.64
C ASN A 72 -44.73 3.41 12.49
N SER A 73 -44.24 2.66 11.50
CA SER A 73 -44.68 1.31 11.14
C SER A 73 -43.63 0.24 11.41
N LEU A 74 -42.53 0.59 12.10
CA LEU A 74 -41.44 -0.33 12.40
C LEU A 74 -41.90 -1.59 13.15
N ASP A 75 -42.84 -1.46 14.08
CA ASP A 75 -43.39 -2.60 14.83
C ASP A 75 -44.15 -3.57 13.91
N ILE A 76 -44.97 -3.02 13.02
CA ILE A 76 -45.74 -3.77 12.02
C ILE A 76 -44.76 -4.49 11.08
N PHE A 77 -43.76 -3.80 10.55
CA PHE A 77 -42.73 -4.38 9.69
C PHE A 77 -41.97 -5.54 10.37
N LEU A 78 -41.60 -5.37 11.64
CA LEU A 78 -40.90 -6.41 12.40
C LEU A 78 -41.78 -7.65 12.65
N GLN A 79 -43.04 -7.45 13.03
CA GLN A 79 -43.95 -8.55 13.40
C GLN A 79 -44.59 -9.24 12.19
N ASP A 80 -44.94 -8.49 11.16
CA ASP A 80 -45.74 -8.98 10.03
C ASP A 80 -44.89 -9.38 8.82
N GLU A 81 -43.68 -8.82 8.68
CA GLU A 81 -42.80 -9.12 7.54
C GLU A 81 -41.52 -9.88 7.94
N LEU A 82 -40.76 -9.38 8.91
CA LEU A 82 -39.46 -10.00 9.26
C LEU A 82 -39.61 -11.24 10.13
N ARG A 83 -40.47 -11.20 11.15
CA ARG A 83 -40.68 -12.32 12.07
C ARG A 83 -41.13 -13.61 11.35
N PRO A 84 -42.13 -13.62 10.45
CA PRO A 84 -42.58 -14.85 9.80
C PRO A 84 -41.49 -15.48 8.93
N ARG A 85 -40.65 -14.66 8.29
CA ARG A 85 -39.50 -15.12 7.49
C ARG A 85 -38.40 -15.68 8.38
N LEU A 86 -38.14 -15.06 9.53
CA LEU A 86 -37.16 -15.53 10.49
C LEU A 86 -37.51 -16.95 10.96
N PHE A 87 -38.77 -17.15 11.33
CA PHE A 87 -39.29 -18.38 11.92
C PHE A 87 -39.93 -19.35 10.91
N GLU A 88 -39.58 -19.22 9.63
CA GLU A 88 -40.07 -20.12 8.60
C GLU A 88 -39.64 -21.57 8.90
N GLN A 89 -40.58 -22.51 8.84
CA GLN A 89 -40.39 -23.86 9.34
C GLN A 89 -39.23 -24.60 8.64
N GLU A 90 -39.03 -24.37 7.35
CA GLU A 90 -37.92 -24.95 6.58
C GLU A 90 -36.55 -24.46 7.08
N ILE A 91 -36.46 -23.18 7.45
CA ILE A 91 -35.24 -22.58 7.99
C ILE A 91 -34.98 -23.12 9.40
N CYS A 92 -35.98 -23.09 10.28
CA CYS A 92 -35.84 -23.50 11.67
C CYS A 92 -35.56 -25.00 11.82
N ALA A 93 -36.15 -25.85 10.97
CA ALA A 93 -35.89 -27.28 10.96
C ALA A 93 -34.42 -27.62 10.61
N GLY A 94 -33.80 -26.81 9.75
CA GLY A 94 -32.40 -26.98 9.33
C GLY A 94 -31.36 -26.50 10.35
N ILE A 95 -31.74 -25.73 11.37
CA ILE A 95 -30.80 -25.14 12.34
C ILE A 95 -30.00 -26.24 13.06
N GLY A 96 -30.66 -27.30 13.52
CA GLY A 96 -30.00 -28.35 14.29
C GLY A 96 -28.89 -29.07 13.52
N GLU A 97 -29.08 -29.28 12.22
CA GLU A 97 -28.05 -29.87 11.36
C GLU A 97 -26.89 -28.90 11.13
N ARG A 98 -27.19 -27.65 10.76
CA ARG A 98 -26.18 -26.61 10.55
C ARG A 98 -25.32 -26.39 11.79
N LYS A 99 -25.93 -26.35 12.99
CA LYS A 99 -25.19 -26.28 14.26
C LYS A 99 -24.21 -27.42 14.44
N LYS A 100 -24.60 -28.66 14.11
CA LYS A 100 -23.70 -29.82 14.19
C LYS A 100 -22.53 -29.71 13.21
N SER A 101 -22.78 -29.22 11.99
CA SER A 101 -21.73 -28.97 11.00
C SER A 101 -20.74 -27.90 11.49
N PHE A 102 -21.22 -26.78 12.02
CA PHE A 102 -20.36 -25.76 12.61
C PHE A 102 -19.56 -26.29 13.80
N LEU A 103 -20.21 -27.02 14.73
CA LEU A 103 -19.51 -27.61 15.86
C LEU A 103 -18.40 -28.58 15.42
N THR A 104 -18.64 -29.35 14.36
CA THR A 104 -17.63 -30.27 13.81
C THR A 104 -16.41 -29.52 13.28
N GLU A 105 -16.61 -28.42 12.56
CA GLU A 105 -15.49 -27.60 12.07
C GLU A 105 -14.81 -26.81 13.19
N ILE A 106 -15.55 -26.34 14.20
CA ILE A 106 -14.98 -25.70 15.41
C ILE A 106 -14.06 -26.69 16.14
N ILE A 107 -14.48 -27.93 16.35
CA ILE A 107 -13.63 -28.95 16.99
C ILE A 107 -12.35 -29.21 16.17
N LYS A 108 -12.45 -29.28 14.84
CA LYS A 108 -11.26 -29.43 13.98
C LYS A 108 -10.32 -28.24 14.10
N LEU A 109 -10.86 -27.02 14.13
CA LEU A 109 -10.11 -25.78 14.32
C LEU A 109 -9.39 -25.77 15.68
N GLU A 110 -10.09 -26.12 16.75
CA GLU A 110 -9.51 -26.21 18.10
C GLU A 110 -8.42 -27.28 18.18
N GLN A 111 -8.63 -28.45 17.58
CA GLN A 111 -7.61 -29.50 17.49
C GLN A 111 -6.38 -29.04 16.70
N PHE A 112 -6.59 -28.27 15.63
CA PHE A 112 -5.50 -27.70 14.83
C PHE A 112 -4.71 -26.66 15.64
N ILE A 113 -5.41 -25.75 16.35
CA ILE A 113 -4.79 -24.74 17.22
C ILE A 113 -4.01 -25.37 18.38
N GLN A 114 -4.52 -26.46 18.98
CA GLN A 114 -3.88 -27.14 20.12
C GLN A 114 -2.79 -28.15 19.74
N GLY A 115 -2.90 -28.75 18.54
CA GLY A 115 -2.04 -29.85 18.10
C GLY A 115 -0.74 -29.42 17.43
N GLU A 116 -0.69 -28.22 16.87
CA GLU A 116 0.51 -27.64 16.27
C GLU A 116 1.05 -26.52 17.16
N ASN A 117 2.37 -26.35 17.24
CA ASN A 117 2.99 -25.12 17.75
C ASN A 117 2.73 -23.96 16.76
N TYR A 118 1.46 -23.73 16.40
CA TYR A 118 1.02 -22.65 15.53
C TYR A 118 1.20 -21.34 16.30
N THR A 119 2.42 -20.84 16.21
CA THR A 119 2.93 -19.68 16.96
C THR A 119 2.68 -18.38 16.22
N SER A 120 2.09 -18.44 15.03
CA SER A 120 1.96 -17.29 14.14
C SER A 120 0.48 -16.96 13.90
N GLU A 121 -0.09 -16.20 14.81
CA GLU A 121 -1.37 -15.47 14.64
C GLU A 121 -1.38 -14.57 13.37
N LEU A 122 -0.24 -14.44 12.67
CA LEU A 122 0.04 -13.45 11.63
C LEU A 122 -0.26 -13.91 10.19
N LEU A 123 -0.34 -15.21 9.91
CA LEU A 123 -0.58 -15.72 8.53
C LEU A 123 -2.05 -16.03 8.27
N ASN A 124 -2.68 -16.74 9.19
CA ASN A 124 -4.11 -16.98 9.19
C ASN A 124 -4.59 -16.81 10.63
N ASP A 125 -5.44 -15.82 10.86
CA ASP A 125 -5.93 -15.42 12.18
C ASP A 125 -7.01 -16.43 12.63
N LEU A 126 -6.56 -17.64 12.96
CA LEU A 126 -7.40 -18.78 13.31
C LEU A 126 -8.19 -18.54 14.60
N GLU A 127 -7.67 -17.71 15.50
CA GLU A 127 -8.38 -17.29 16.72
C GLU A 127 -9.54 -16.35 16.39
N SER A 128 -9.35 -15.39 15.47
CA SER A 128 -10.47 -14.57 14.96
C SER A 128 -11.49 -15.42 14.21
N LEU A 129 -11.06 -16.40 13.41
CA LEU A 129 -11.96 -17.36 12.75
C LEU A 129 -12.78 -18.13 13.79
N LYS A 130 -12.15 -18.58 14.87
CA LYS A 130 -12.80 -19.28 15.99
C LYS A 130 -13.85 -18.40 16.65
N GLN A 131 -13.51 -17.16 16.98
CA GLN A 131 -14.45 -16.21 17.59
C GLN A 131 -15.68 -15.97 16.72
N VAL A 132 -15.49 -15.83 15.41
CA VAL A 132 -16.62 -15.68 14.46
C VAL A 132 -17.44 -16.96 14.41
N ALA A 133 -16.81 -18.13 14.33
CA ALA A 133 -17.50 -19.43 14.31
C ALA A 133 -18.32 -19.69 15.58
N ASP A 134 -17.76 -19.40 16.75
CA ASP A 134 -18.45 -19.52 18.04
C ASP A 134 -19.65 -18.56 18.09
N ALA A 135 -19.50 -17.32 17.65
CA ALA A 135 -20.60 -16.36 17.59
C ALA A 135 -21.73 -16.81 16.66
N ILE A 136 -21.41 -17.42 15.51
CA ILE A 136 -22.41 -17.99 14.59
C ILE A 136 -23.12 -19.19 15.23
N TYR A 137 -22.39 -20.04 15.95
CA TYR A 137 -22.96 -21.16 16.68
C TYR A 137 -23.97 -20.69 17.74
N GLU A 138 -23.60 -19.66 18.51
CA GLU A 138 -24.47 -19.03 19.50
C GLU A 138 -25.66 -18.31 18.85
N LEU A 139 -25.47 -17.61 17.73
CA LEU A 139 -26.56 -17.00 16.97
C LEU A 139 -27.59 -18.07 16.55
N MET A 140 -27.14 -19.21 16.05
CA MET A 140 -28.03 -20.32 15.68
C MET A 140 -28.72 -20.95 16.90
N GLN A 141 -28.04 -21.03 18.04
CA GLN A 141 -28.66 -21.48 19.30
C GLN A 141 -29.77 -20.52 19.72
N ASN A 142 -29.49 -19.23 19.74
CA ASN A 142 -30.44 -18.18 20.07
C ASN A 142 -31.63 -18.20 19.10
N HIS A 143 -31.39 -18.37 17.80
CA HIS A 143 -32.47 -18.47 16.81
C HIS A 143 -33.39 -19.66 17.10
N TRP A 144 -32.82 -20.82 17.41
CA TRP A 144 -33.61 -22.01 17.75
C TRP A 144 -34.42 -21.84 19.04
N GLU A 145 -33.85 -21.18 20.05
CA GLU A 145 -34.56 -20.86 21.29
C GLU A 145 -35.70 -19.88 21.07
N LEU A 146 -35.47 -18.83 20.27
CA LEU A 146 -36.51 -17.86 19.89
C LEU A 146 -37.65 -18.53 19.12
N PHE A 147 -37.34 -19.47 18.23
CA PHE A 147 -38.35 -20.27 17.54
C PHE A 147 -39.17 -21.15 18.50
N LYS A 148 -38.50 -21.78 19.47
CA LYS A 148 -39.16 -22.66 20.44
C LYS A 148 -40.10 -21.90 21.38
N TYR A 149 -39.76 -20.66 21.73
CA TYR A 149 -40.51 -19.82 22.67
C TYR A 149 -41.17 -18.60 22.00
N GLU A 150 -41.47 -18.72 20.70
CA GLU A 150 -41.90 -17.63 19.82
C GLU A 150 -43.17 -16.92 20.33
N SER A 151 -44.11 -17.69 20.87
CA SER A 151 -45.39 -17.21 21.38
C SER A 151 -45.29 -16.47 22.72
N SER A 152 -44.18 -16.61 23.43
CA SER A 152 -44.02 -16.10 24.80
C SER A 152 -42.98 -15.00 24.95
N HIS A 153 -41.93 -14.96 24.12
CA HIS A 153 -40.73 -14.12 24.38
C HIS A 153 -40.24 -13.28 23.20
N VAL A 154 -40.85 -13.40 22.01
CA VAL A 154 -40.46 -12.64 20.82
C VAL A 154 -41.27 -11.35 20.73
N ASN A 155 -40.63 -10.24 21.10
CA ASN A 155 -41.14 -8.89 20.85
C ASN A 155 -40.20 -8.14 19.89
N SER A 156 -40.59 -6.94 19.49
CA SER A 156 -39.85 -6.15 18.50
C SER A 156 -38.45 -5.76 18.98
N GLN A 157 -38.25 -5.58 20.29
CA GLN A 157 -36.92 -5.34 20.85
C GLN A 157 -36.01 -6.58 20.71
N THR A 158 -36.53 -7.77 21.02
CA THR A 158 -35.81 -9.05 20.85
C THR A 158 -35.42 -9.26 19.38
N LEU A 159 -36.32 -8.97 18.44
CA LEU A 159 -36.05 -9.07 17.01
C LEU A 159 -34.96 -8.10 16.55
N ILE A 160 -35.02 -6.83 16.98
CA ILE A 160 -33.98 -5.85 16.66
C ILE A 160 -32.63 -6.29 17.24
N SER A 161 -32.57 -6.73 18.50
CA SER A 161 -31.33 -7.21 19.11
C SER A 161 -30.75 -8.42 18.37
N PHE A 162 -31.60 -9.34 17.92
CA PHE A 162 -31.19 -10.49 17.12
C PHE A 162 -30.59 -10.06 15.77
N ILE A 163 -31.23 -9.10 15.07
CA ILE A 163 -30.74 -8.57 13.79
C ILE A 163 -29.41 -7.82 13.96
N LEU A 164 -29.24 -7.04 15.03
CA LEU A 164 -27.97 -6.36 15.30
C LEU A 164 -26.84 -7.35 15.59
N GLU A 165 -27.12 -8.50 16.20
CA GLU A 165 -26.11 -9.55 16.41
C GLU A 165 -25.70 -10.20 15.08
N ILE A 166 -26.65 -10.40 14.15
CA ILE A 166 -26.33 -10.85 12.77
C ILE A 166 -25.34 -9.87 12.12
N ASP A 167 -25.63 -8.58 12.17
CA ASP A 167 -24.77 -7.54 11.57
C ASP A 167 -23.36 -7.54 12.16
N ARG A 168 -23.27 -7.60 13.50
CA ARG A 168 -22.00 -7.67 14.22
C ARG A 168 -21.15 -8.86 13.79
N ILE A 169 -21.77 -10.04 13.67
CA ILE A 169 -21.08 -11.25 13.20
C ILE A 169 -20.64 -11.07 11.74
N GLY A 170 -21.48 -10.47 10.88
CA GLY A 170 -21.14 -10.15 9.50
C GLY A 170 -19.92 -9.25 9.39
N ILE A 171 -19.84 -8.19 10.20
CA ILE A 171 -18.66 -7.30 10.26
C ILE A 171 -17.40 -8.07 10.69
N GLY A 172 -17.51 -8.95 11.70
CA GLY A 172 -16.40 -9.79 12.14
C GLY A 172 -15.90 -10.73 11.04
N TRP A 173 -16.83 -11.33 10.31
CA TRP A 173 -16.51 -12.20 9.16
C TRP A 173 -15.82 -11.45 8.02
N ASP A 174 -16.32 -10.27 7.65
CA ASP A 174 -15.74 -9.46 6.58
C ASP A 174 -14.31 -9.01 6.94
N ALA A 175 -14.09 -8.61 8.19
CA ALA A 175 -12.76 -8.25 8.68
C ALA A 175 -11.77 -9.43 8.64
N TYR A 176 -12.21 -10.63 9.03
CA TYR A 176 -11.41 -11.84 8.91
C TYR A 176 -11.09 -12.15 7.43
N LEU A 177 -12.10 -12.09 6.55
CA LEU A 177 -11.93 -12.40 5.13
C LEU A 177 -10.99 -11.40 4.44
N GLU A 178 -11.07 -10.11 4.77
CA GLU A 178 -10.17 -9.09 4.23
C GLU A 178 -8.71 -9.39 4.59
N LYS A 179 -8.43 -9.72 5.86
CA LYS A 179 -7.10 -10.13 6.32
C LYS A 179 -6.62 -11.40 5.60
N TYR A 180 -7.47 -12.42 5.53
CA TYR A 180 -7.17 -13.69 4.85
C TYR A 180 -6.82 -13.47 3.38
N LEU A 181 -7.61 -12.67 2.67
CA LEU A 181 -7.37 -12.34 1.25
C LEU A 181 -6.12 -11.48 1.06
N ALA A 182 -5.81 -10.57 2.00
CA ALA A 182 -4.59 -9.77 1.94
C ALA A 182 -3.33 -10.66 2.04
N VAL A 183 -3.31 -11.61 2.98
CA VAL A 183 -2.20 -12.57 3.11
C VAL A 183 -2.13 -13.50 1.91
N SER A 184 -3.26 -14.05 1.46
CA SER A 184 -3.32 -14.89 0.26
C SER A 184 -2.77 -14.17 -0.99
N ARG A 185 -3.09 -12.88 -1.18
CA ARG A 185 -2.55 -12.07 -2.27
C ARG A 185 -1.04 -11.86 -2.14
N LEU A 186 -0.55 -11.59 -0.93
CA LEU A 186 0.88 -11.39 -0.67
C LEU A 186 1.67 -12.66 -0.97
N LEU A 187 1.17 -13.82 -0.53
CA LEU A 187 1.81 -15.12 -0.78
C LEU A 187 1.71 -15.54 -2.25
N ASN A 188 0.65 -15.17 -2.96
CA ASN A 188 0.47 -15.49 -4.39
C ASN A 188 1.15 -14.50 -5.35
N ALA A 189 1.46 -13.27 -4.94
CA ALA A 189 2.14 -12.26 -5.77
C ALA A 189 3.58 -12.68 -6.15
N ALA A 190 4.22 -13.54 -5.35
CA ALA A 190 5.54 -14.11 -5.63
C ALA A 190 5.53 -15.25 -6.67
N LYS A 191 4.53 -15.33 -7.55
CA LYS A 191 4.47 -16.25 -8.71
C LYS A 191 4.60 -15.50 -10.05
N ILE A 192 5.49 -14.51 -10.11
CA ILE A 192 5.79 -13.84 -11.39
C ILE A 192 6.88 -14.67 -12.09
N GLU A 193 6.45 -15.71 -12.80
CA GLU A 193 7.34 -16.56 -13.62
C GLU A 193 7.91 -15.80 -14.83
N ARG A 194 7.27 -14.70 -15.25
CA ARG A 194 7.76 -13.80 -16.30
C ARG A 194 7.40 -12.35 -15.99
N LEU A 195 8.40 -11.48 -15.97
CA LEU A 195 8.21 -10.03 -15.89
C LEU A 195 7.43 -9.53 -17.13
N PRO A 196 6.37 -8.71 -16.95
CA PRO A 196 5.73 -8.02 -18.06
C PRO A 196 6.74 -7.14 -18.83
N GLU A 197 6.53 -6.95 -20.14
CA GLU A 197 7.40 -6.10 -20.95
C GLU A 197 7.48 -4.66 -20.37
N GLY A 198 8.70 -4.13 -20.28
CA GLY A 198 8.96 -2.80 -19.72
C GLY A 198 9.01 -2.74 -18.18
N GLN A 199 8.96 -3.86 -17.48
CA GLN A 199 9.20 -3.96 -16.03
C GLN A 199 10.59 -4.54 -15.74
N ALA A 200 11.20 -4.11 -14.65
CA ALA A 200 12.50 -4.58 -14.16
C ALA A 200 12.42 -4.96 -12.68
N LEU A 201 13.31 -5.85 -12.24
CA LEU A 201 13.46 -6.18 -10.82
C LEU A 201 14.50 -5.26 -10.18
N MET A 202 14.20 -4.84 -8.96
CA MET A 202 15.09 -4.04 -8.12
C MET A 202 15.12 -4.64 -6.73
N THR A 203 16.30 -4.91 -6.18
CA THR A 203 16.45 -5.42 -4.81
C THR A 203 16.92 -4.31 -3.87
N VAL A 204 16.15 -4.09 -2.82
CA VAL A 204 16.47 -3.18 -1.72
C VAL A 204 16.74 -4.01 -0.47
N LYS A 205 17.94 -3.87 0.08
CA LYS A 205 18.33 -4.51 1.34
C LYS A 205 18.02 -3.57 2.50
N TYR A 206 17.38 -4.07 3.55
CA TYR A 206 17.11 -3.33 4.78
C TYR A 206 17.86 -4.00 5.94
N HIS A 207 18.77 -3.26 6.55
CA HIS A 207 19.65 -3.74 7.62
C HIS A 207 19.03 -3.37 8.96
N LEU A 208 18.92 -4.35 9.84
CA LEU A 208 18.48 -4.17 11.22
C LEU A 208 19.63 -4.46 12.20
N PRO A 209 19.57 -3.92 13.43
CA PRO A 209 20.45 -4.38 14.49
C PRO A 209 20.39 -5.91 14.66
N PRO A 210 21.50 -6.59 14.97
CA PRO A 210 21.55 -8.06 15.01
C PRO A 210 20.57 -8.72 16.01
N GLN A 211 20.05 -7.96 16.98
CA GLN A 211 19.19 -8.45 18.04
C GLN A 211 17.69 -8.25 17.74
N GLU A 212 17.35 -7.51 16.68
CA GLU A 212 15.98 -7.16 16.33
C GLU A 212 15.40 -8.15 15.32
N ALA A 213 14.22 -8.68 15.62
CA ALA A 213 13.47 -9.51 14.68
C ALA A 213 12.66 -8.63 13.72
N PHE A 214 12.66 -8.99 12.44
CA PHE A 214 11.83 -8.29 11.46
C PHE A 214 10.39 -8.77 11.52
N THR A 215 9.47 -7.85 11.81
CA THR A 215 8.04 -8.15 11.98
C THR A 215 7.23 -7.79 10.75
N LEU A 216 5.98 -8.27 10.68
CA LEU A 216 5.04 -7.89 9.61
C LEU A 216 4.72 -6.39 9.60
N ASP A 217 4.67 -5.76 10.78
CA ASP A 217 4.51 -4.30 10.89
C ASP A 217 5.69 -3.56 10.27
N MET A 218 6.92 -4.05 10.51
CA MET A 218 8.11 -3.52 9.85
C MET A 218 8.06 -3.74 8.34
N ALA A 219 7.56 -4.88 7.87
CA ALA A 219 7.38 -5.14 6.43
C ALA A 219 6.36 -4.19 5.80
N THR A 220 5.24 -3.94 6.49
CA THR A 220 4.20 -3.00 6.04
C THR A 220 4.72 -1.57 6.01
N ALA A 221 5.42 -1.14 7.08
CA ALA A 221 6.06 0.18 7.16
C ALA A 221 7.13 0.35 6.07
N PHE A 222 7.93 -0.69 5.82
CA PHE A 222 8.98 -0.69 4.80
C PHE A 222 8.40 -0.62 3.39
N HIS A 223 7.40 -1.44 3.08
CA HIS A 223 6.72 -1.37 1.80
C HIS A 223 6.03 -0.02 1.58
N GLN A 224 5.37 0.52 2.61
CA GLN A 224 4.74 1.85 2.55
C GLN A 224 5.77 2.96 2.32
N PHE A 225 6.94 2.89 2.95
CA PHE A 225 8.04 3.81 2.68
C PHE A 225 8.49 3.74 1.21
N LEU A 226 8.73 2.54 0.69
CA LEU A 226 9.12 2.31 -0.69
C LEU A 226 8.08 2.85 -1.68
N GLN A 227 6.78 2.64 -1.40
CA GLN A 227 5.69 3.19 -2.19
C GLN A 227 5.70 4.73 -2.22
N VAL A 228 5.86 5.38 -1.06
CA VAL A 228 5.87 6.85 -0.99
C VAL A 228 7.11 7.42 -1.69
N ALA A 229 8.27 6.75 -1.60
CA ALA A 229 9.47 7.11 -2.33
C ALA A 229 9.28 6.95 -3.85
N PHE A 230 8.58 5.90 -4.28
CA PHE A 230 8.27 5.69 -5.69
C PHE A 230 7.25 6.72 -6.23
N ASP A 231 6.25 7.09 -5.44
CA ASP A 231 5.30 8.17 -5.78
C ASP A 231 6.00 9.51 -6.04
N PHE A 232 7.11 9.77 -5.33
CA PHE A 232 7.93 10.94 -5.60
C PHE A 232 8.57 10.87 -7.00
N ILE A 233 9.14 9.73 -7.38
CA ILE A 233 9.74 9.52 -8.70
C ILE A 233 8.70 9.71 -9.80
N LEU A 234 7.53 9.08 -9.67
CA LEU A 234 6.43 9.23 -10.62
C LEU A 234 6.03 10.69 -10.83
N LYS A 235 5.92 11.46 -9.74
CA LYS A 235 5.63 12.90 -9.79
C LYS A 235 6.77 13.70 -10.42
N ALA A 236 8.03 13.39 -10.09
CA ALA A 236 9.20 14.07 -10.68
C ALA A 236 9.28 13.86 -12.20
N HIS A 237 8.83 12.71 -12.70
CA HIS A 237 8.68 12.42 -14.14
C HIS A 237 7.38 12.97 -14.77
N GLY A 238 6.51 13.57 -13.96
CA GLY A 238 5.24 14.17 -14.41
C GLY A 238 4.14 13.16 -14.72
N LYS A 239 4.20 11.95 -14.18
CA LYS A 239 3.13 10.93 -14.24
C LYS A 239 2.45 10.85 -12.88
N GLY A 240 1.42 11.68 -12.66
CA GLY A 240 0.81 11.86 -11.33
C GLY A 240 -0.69 11.59 -11.24
N LYS A 241 -1.34 11.05 -12.28
CA LYS A 241 -2.81 10.92 -12.29
C LYS A 241 -3.34 9.58 -11.76
N GLU A 242 -2.58 8.50 -11.84
CA GLU A 242 -2.81 7.26 -11.12
C GLU A 242 -1.42 6.67 -10.82
N SER A 243 -1.00 6.67 -9.56
CA SER A 243 0.27 6.04 -9.19
C SER A 243 0.11 4.53 -9.36
N PRO A 244 0.83 3.85 -10.28
CA PRO A 244 0.91 2.41 -10.23
C PRO A 244 1.42 2.00 -8.84
N LYS A 245 0.68 1.08 -8.19
CA LYS A 245 1.14 0.49 -6.93
C LYS A 245 2.43 -0.28 -7.21
N LEU A 246 3.44 -0.02 -6.39
CA LEU A 246 4.71 -0.72 -6.42
C LEU A 246 4.43 -2.19 -6.09
N ALA A 247 4.73 -3.10 -7.00
CA ALA A 247 4.48 -4.51 -6.79
C ALA A 247 5.71 -5.15 -6.11
N LEU A 248 5.46 -5.89 -5.03
CA LEU A 248 6.46 -6.71 -4.36
C LEU A 248 6.63 -8.02 -5.13
N HIS A 249 7.87 -8.34 -5.52
CA HIS A 249 8.21 -9.61 -6.17
C HIS A 249 8.61 -10.67 -5.12
N SER A 250 9.55 -10.35 -4.25
CA SER A 250 10.01 -11.24 -3.18
C SER A 250 10.49 -10.46 -1.95
N LEU A 251 10.48 -11.12 -0.80
CA LEU A 251 11.00 -10.57 0.45
C LEU A 251 11.73 -11.69 1.21
N GLU A 252 13.04 -11.56 1.34
CA GLU A 252 13.91 -12.46 2.09
C GLU A 252 14.22 -11.82 3.44
N VAL A 253 13.72 -12.41 4.51
CA VAL A 253 13.95 -11.93 5.88
C VAL A 253 15.21 -12.60 6.46
N SER A 254 16.33 -12.35 5.80
CA SER A 254 17.67 -12.51 6.39
C SER A 254 18.12 -11.15 6.93
N ASN A 255 19.23 -11.06 7.67
CA ASN A 255 19.85 -9.76 7.94
C ASN A 255 21.06 -9.61 7.01
N PRO A 256 21.02 -8.75 5.97
CA PRO A 256 19.96 -7.79 5.67
C PRO A 256 18.74 -8.36 4.96
N ILE A 257 17.58 -7.74 5.19
CA ILE A 257 16.29 -8.13 4.62
C ILE A 257 16.27 -7.72 3.14
N ALA A 258 16.24 -8.66 2.21
CA ALA A 258 16.23 -8.35 0.79
C ALA A 258 14.80 -8.28 0.24
N CYS A 259 14.36 -7.08 -0.13
CA CYS A 259 13.06 -6.81 -0.74
C CYS A 259 13.23 -6.59 -2.25
N THR A 260 12.73 -7.51 -3.05
CA THR A 260 12.73 -7.37 -4.52
C THR A 260 11.41 -6.80 -5.00
N LEU A 261 11.48 -5.72 -5.76
CA LEU A 261 10.36 -4.94 -6.27
C LEU A 261 10.28 -5.05 -7.79
N ILE A 262 9.06 -4.99 -8.33
CA ILE A 262 8.79 -4.82 -9.75
C ILE A 262 8.66 -3.31 -10.01
N VAL A 263 9.54 -2.75 -10.84
CA VAL A 263 9.60 -1.32 -11.15
C VAL A 263 9.57 -1.13 -12.67
N PRO A 264 8.80 -0.18 -13.23
CA PRO A 264 8.89 0.14 -14.64
C PRO A 264 10.30 0.58 -15.01
N GLN A 265 10.85 0.02 -16.10
CA GLN A 265 12.24 0.22 -16.51
C GLN A 265 12.58 1.69 -16.76
N GLU A 266 11.59 2.50 -17.17
CA GLU A 266 11.74 3.96 -17.34
C GLU A 266 12.07 4.71 -16.03
N PHE A 267 11.74 4.14 -14.86
CA PHE A 267 11.94 4.76 -13.55
C PHE A 267 13.04 4.13 -12.71
N LEU A 268 13.50 2.93 -13.09
CA LEU A 268 14.45 2.13 -12.31
C LEU A 268 15.67 2.94 -11.84
N GLY A 269 16.42 3.54 -12.77
CA GLY A 269 17.65 4.26 -12.42
C GLY A 269 17.43 5.51 -11.54
N SER A 270 16.28 6.19 -11.68
CA SER A 270 15.95 7.33 -10.82
C SER A 270 15.58 6.87 -9.41
N PHE A 271 14.90 5.73 -9.31
CA PHE A 271 14.48 5.16 -8.03
C PHE A 271 15.66 4.54 -7.28
N GLU A 272 16.56 3.85 -7.99
CA GLU A 272 17.84 3.36 -7.45
C GLU A 272 18.69 4.48 -6.87
N LYS A 273 18.86 5.58 -7.61
CA LYS A 273 19.60 6.76 -7.12
C LYS A 273 18.98 7.37 -5.88
N LEU A 274 17.66 7.56 -5.86
CA LEU A 274 16.96 8.11 -4.71
C LEU A 274 17.19 7.24 -3.47
N LEU A 275 16.95 5.93 -3.59
CA LEU A 275 17.10 5.02 -2.47
C LEU A 275 18.56 4.84 -2.05
N GLY A 276 19.51 4.88 -2.99
CA GLY A 276 20.95 4.86 -2.71
C GLY A 276 21.41 6.09 -1.92
N TYR A 277 20.93 7.29 -2.27
CA TYR A 277 21.22 8.49 -1.48
C TYR A 277 20.55 8.50 -0.11
N LEU A 278 19.41 7.82 0.03
CA LEU A 278 18.73 7.69 1.32
C LEU A 278 19.37 6.62 2.23
N SER A 279 20.43 5.93 1.82
CA SER A 279 20.68 4.58 2.34
C SER A 279 21.58 4.42 3.57
N VAL A 280 22.63 5.21 3.85
CA VAL A 280 23.57 4.87 4.99
C VAL A 280 23.50 5.82 6.20
N ASP A 281 23.44 7.15 6.03
CA ASP A 281 23.47 8.12 7.15
C ASP A 281 22.39 9.22 7.07
N VAL A 282 21.63 9.24 5.98
CA VAL A 282 20.75 10.35 5.59
C VAL A 282 19.39 10.29 6.29
N LEU A 283 18.87 9.10 6.58
CA LEU A 283 17.53 8.90 7.13
C LEU A 283 17.32 9.54 8.50
N LYS A 284 18.40 9.71 9.27
CA LYS A 284 18.35 10.28 10.62
C LYS A 284 18.17 11.81 10.63
N ARG A 285 18.23 12.46 9.46
CA ARG A 285 18.16 13.92 9.34
C ARG A 285 17.18 14.34 8.23
N ASP A 286 16.00 14.82 8.63
CA ASP A 286 14.97 15.38 7.72
C ASP A 286 15.53 16.37 6.67
N THR A 287 16.56 17.14 7.05
CA THR A 287 17.24 18.09 6.16
C THR A 287 18.00 17.40 5.02
N LEU A 288 18.61 16.23 5.27
CA LEU A 288 19.31 15.48 4.23
C LEU A 288 18.32 14.78 3.29
N VAL A 289 17.18 14.33 3.80
CA VAL A 289 16.09 13.78 2.97
C VAL A 289 15.54 14.84 2.00
N LYS A 290 15.26 16.06 2.49
CA LYS A 290 14.88 17.20 1.64
C LYS A 290 15.89 17.44 0.52
N PHE A 291 17.16 17.35 0.88
CA PHE A 291 18.26 17.63 -0.02
C PHE A 291 18.36 16.57 -1.14
N VAL A 292 18.32 15.28 -0.78
CA VAL A 292 18.32 14.17 -1.74
C VAL A 292 17.14 14.27 -2.72
N MET A 293 15.94 14.59 -2.20
CA MET A 293 14.77 14.83 -3.05
C MET A 293 14.98 15.99 -4.02
N GLU A 294 15.60 17.09 -3.58
CA GLU A 294 15.84 18.26 -4.42
C GLU A 294 16.85 17.97 -5.54
N VAL A 295 17.92 17.20 -5.25
CA VAL A 295 18.89 16.75 -6.26
C VAL A 295 18.22 15.88 -7.31
N VAL A 296 17.46 14.85 -6.87
CA VAL A 296 16.74 13.96 -7.79
C VAL A 296 15.72 14.76 -8.62
N ARG A 297 15.00 15.70 -8.00
CA ARG A 297 14.04 16.59 -8.69
C ARG A 297 14.72 17.43 -9.77
N LEU A 298 15.84 18.07 -9.45
CA LEU A 298 16.57 18.96 -10.36
C LEU A 298 17.25 18.18 -11.50
N GLY A 299 17.59 16.91 -11.26
CA GLY A 299 18.04 15.99 -12.29
C GLY A 299 16.97 15.58 -13.30
N GLN A 300 15.68 15.81 -13.01
CA GLN A 300 14.57 15.51 -13.94
C GLN A 300 14.16 16.73 -14.76
N ALA A 301 13.72 16.48 -15.99
CA ALA A 301 13.39 17.52 -16.97
C ALA A 301 12.14 18.37 -16.63
N LYS A 302 11.32 18.00 -15.63
CA LYS A 302 10.05 18.67 -15.32
C LYS A 302 10.06 19.35 -13.94
N PRO A 303 9.68 20.64 -13.86
CA PRO A 303 9.59 21.34 -12.58
C PRO A 303 8.37 20.87 -11.77
N LEU A 304 8.60 20.51 -10.51
CA LEU A 304 7.55 20.22 -9.52
C LEU A 304 7.19 21.48 -8.71
N ALA A 305 5.90 21.64 -8.39
CA ALA A 305 5.44 22.75 -7.54
C ALA A 305 5.93 22.57 -6.09
N LYS A 306 6.36 23.67 -5.45
CA LYS A 306 6.91 23.69 -4.08
C LYS A 306 5.97 23.08 -3.03
N ALA A 307 4.67 23.33 -3.16
CA ALA A 307 3.66 22.76 -2.26
C ALA A 307 3.63 21.23 -2.35
N SER A 308 3.71 20.67 -3.57
CA SER A 308 3.72 19.22 -3.79
C SER A 308 4.98 18.56 -3.22
N VAL A 309 6.14 19.20 -3.38
CA VAL A 309 7.41 18.71 -2.81
C VAL A 309 7.34 18.67 -1.29
N ASN A 310 6.86 19.74 -0.65
CA ASN A 310 6.72 19.80 0.81
C ASN A 310 5.76 18.72 1.35
N THR A 311 4.65 18.46 0.66
CA THR A 311 3.71 17.39 1.05
C THR A 311 4.35 16.01 0.93
N ILE A 312 5.03 15.73 -0.17
CA ILE A 312 5.71 14.44 -0.37
C ILE A 312 6.81 14.26 0.67
N GLN A 313 7.57 15.31 0.96
CA GLN A 313 8.62 15.30 1.95
C GLN A 313 8.08 15.00 3.37
N LYS A 314 6.92 15.57 3.73
CA LYS A 314 6.24 15.21 4.98
C LYS A 314 5.80 13.74 5.00
N ASN A 315 5.33 13.22 3.86
CA ASN A 315 4.90 11.82 3.76
C ASN A 315 6.07 10.86 3.86
N ILE A 316 7.21 11.15 3.22
CA ILE A 316 8.44 10.37 3.32
C ILE A 316 8.94 10.40 4.77
N ALA A 317 9.03 11.58 5.40
CA ALA A 317 9.45 11.70 6.79
C ALA A 317 8.51 10.95 7.76
N LYS A 318 7.20 10.98 7.51
CA LYS A 318 6.22 10.22 8.30
C LYS A 318 6.42 8.71 8.14
N ALA A 319 6.65 8.23 6.91
CA ALA A 319 6.90 6.83 6.64
C ALA A 319 8.23 6.36 7.24
N LEU A 320 9.26 7.20 7.23
CA LEU A 320 10.55 6.93 7.87
C LEU A 320 10.45 6.76 9.40
N LYS A 321 9.59 7.54 10.07
CA LYS A 321 9.38 7.41 11.52
C LYS A 321 8.73 6.09 11.94
N ALA A 322 8.10 5.37 11.00
CA ALA A 322 7.51 4.06 11.25
C ALA A 322 8.55 2.92 11.12
N LEU A 323 9.77 3.22 10.69
CA LEU A 323 10.86 2.26 10.55
C LEU A 323 11.75 2.25 11.80
N HIS A 324 12.58 1.22 11.93
CA HIS A 324 13.47 1.08 13.07
C HIS A 324 14.49 2.23 13.09
N PRO A 325 14.71 2.92 14.23
CA PRO A 325 15.55 4.12 14.30
C PRO A 325 17.03 3.88 13.95
N GLU A 326 17.49 2.64 14.12
CA GLU A 326 18.85 2.21 13.77
C GLU A 326 18.94 1.45 12.43
N GLY A 327 17.80 1.26 11.74
CA GLY A 327 17.78 0.58 10.46
C GLY A 327 18.31 1.46 9.32
N PHE A 328 18.92 0.83 8.31
CA PHE A 328 19.43 1.52 7.12
C PHE A 328 19.23 0.67 5.86
N PHE A 329 19.29 1.29 4.68
CA PHE A 329 19.03 0.60 3.41
C PHE A 329 20.32 0.41 2.60
N SER A 330 20.35 -0.54 1.69
CA SER A 330 21.29 -0.54 0.58
C SER A 330 20.60 -0.99 -0.70
N VAL A 331 21.04 -0.44 -1.83
CA VAL A 331 20.48 -0.70 -3.16
C VAL A 331 21.59 -1.30 -4.02
N ASN A 332 21.30 -2.38 -4.74
CA ASN A 332 22.19 -3.17 -5.61
C ASN A 332 23.10 -4.23 -4.98
N GLN A 333 23.51 -5.17 -5.85
CA GLN A 333 24.19 -6.45 -5.57
C GLN A 333 25.62 -6.32 -5.01
N ASN A 334 26.24 -5.15 -5.14
CA ASN A 334 27.57 -4.88 -4.60
C ASN A 334 27.46 -4.07 -3.31
N GLU A 335 27.49 -4.76 -2.17
CA GLU A 335 27.70 -4.16 -0.84
C GLU A 335 28.99 -3.34 -0.74
N ASN A 336 29.86 -3.42 -1.75
CA ASN A 336 31.14 -2.73 -1.85
C ASN A 336 31.08 -1.37 -2.56
N ALA A 337 29.91 -0.84 -2.92
CA ALA A 337 29.83 0.56 -3.33
C ALA A 337 30.21 1.41 -2.11
N ASP A 338 31.39 2.04 -2.18
CA ASP A 338 31.95 2.77 -1.05
C ASP A 338 30.96 3.88 -0.68
N SER A 339 30.53 3.93 0.58
CA SER A 339 29.74 5.05 1.11
C SER A 339 30.37 6.41 0.77
N VAL A 340 31.71 6.44 0.64
CA VAL A 340 32.47 7.58 0.14
C VAL A 340 32.19 7.89 -1.33
N GLU A 341 32.10 6.90 -2.21
CA GLU A 341 31.79 7.07 -3.63
C GLU A 341 30.36 7.61 -3.83
N LEU A 342 29.39 7.09 -3.07
CA LEU A 342 28.00 7.57 -3.11
C LEU A 342 27.90 9.03 -2.64
N LEU A 343 28.57 9.37 -1.54
CA LEU A 343 28.62 10.74 -1.03
C LEU A 343 29.39 11.68 -1.97
N THR A 344 30.46 11.19 -2.60
CA THR A 344 31.23 11.95 -3.59
C THR A 344 30.37 12.25 -4.81
N THR A 345 29.68 11.26 -5.35
CA THR A 345 28.74 11.43 -6.47
C THR A 345 27.63 12.43 -6.13
N LEU A 346 27.08 12.34 -4.91
CA LEU A 346 26.06 13.28 -4.43
C LEU A 346 26.62 14.71 -4.35
N CYS A 347 27.83 14.90 -3.83
CA CYS A 347 28.51 16.20 -3.77
C CYS A 347 28.82 16.75 -5.17
N GLU A 348 29.27 15.91 -6.10
CA GLU A 348 29.50 16.29 -7.50
C GLU A 348 28.20 16.73 -8.19
N GLU A 349 27.10 16.02 -7.96
CA GLU A 349 25.78 16.42 -8.48
C GLU A 349 25.32 17.75 -7.86
N MET A 350 25.62 18.03 -6.57
CA MET A 350 25.35 19.34 -5.96
C MET A 350 26.12 20.46 -6.62
N ASP A 351 27.41 20.26 -6.85
CA ASP A 351 28.29 21.26 -7.43
C ASP A 351 27.89 21.54 -8.88
N ARG A 352 27.56 20.48 -9.64
CA ARG A 352 26.99 20.60 -10.98
C ARG A 352 25.69 21.40 -10.98
N LEU A 353 24.83 21.19 -9.99
CA LEU A 353 23.55 21.89 -9.82
C LEU A 353 23.70 23.24 -9.08
N LYS A 354 24.93 23.65 -8.73
CA LYS A 354 25.28 24.89 -8.02
C LYS A 354 24.56 25.09 -6.67
N ILE A 355 24.23 24.01 -5.96
CA ILE A 355 23.53 24.01 -4.66
C ILE A 355 24.53 24.31 -3.53
N ARG A 356 24.40 25.44 -2.81
CA ARG A 356 25.30 25.76 -1.68
C ARG A 356 24.73 25.27 -0.34
N TYR A 357 25.60 25.06 0.65
CA TYR A 357 25.23 24.63 2.01
C TYR A 357 24.14 25.51 2.66
N LYS A 358 24.14 26.82 2.40
CA LYS A 358 23.14 27.77 2.92
C LYS A 358 21.75 27.64 2.24
N ASP A 359 21.72 27.10 1.02
CA ASP A 359 20.49 26.81 0.28
C ASP A 359 19.81 25.53 0.80
N LEU A 360 20.59 24.62 1.43
CA LEU A 360 20.12 23.40 2.08
C LEU A 360 19.19 23.65 3.28
N LEU A 361 19.38 24.78 3.97
CA LEU A 361 18.65 25.11 5.20
C LEU A 361 17.42 25.99 4.96
N SER A 362 17.36 26.68 3.81
CA SER A 362 16.40 27.77 3.57
C SER A 362 15.34 27.49 2.50
N GLY A 363 15.47 26.42 1.72
CA GLY A 363 14.44 25.97 0.77
C GLY A 363 14.14 26.98 -0.35
N SER A 364 14.87 26.87 -1.46
CA SER A 364 14.67 27.48 -2.80
C SER A 364 14.42 28.99 -2.94
N THR A 365 14.24 29.76 -1.87
CA THR A 365 14.05 31.22 -1.94
C THR A 365 15.32 31.96 -2.35
N SER A 366 16.50 31.53 -1.89
CA SER A 366 17.78 32.11 -2.27
C SER A 366 18.22 31.73 -3.68
N LEU A 367 17.91 30.51 -4.15
CA LEU A 367 18.29 30.00 -5.48
C LEU A 367 17.56 30.71 -6.62
N LEU A 368 16.25 30.98 -6.49
CA LEU A 368 15.51 31.73 -7.51
C LEU A 368 15.96 33.18 -7.60
N VAL A 369 16.32 33.80 -6.47
CA VAL A 369 16.83 35.18 -6.43
C VAL A 369 18.24 35.23 -7.00
N ARG A 370 19.11 34.26 -6.68
CA ARG A 370 20.49 34.21 -7.16
C ARG A 370 20.59 33.84 -8.64
N ASN A 371 19.82 32.86 -9.13
CA ASN A 371 19.81 32.53 -10.56
C ASN A 371 19.22 33.66 -11.40
N ARG A 372 18.22 34.39 -10.89
CA ARG A 372 17.73 35.62 -11.54
C ARG A 372 18.78 36.74 -11.51
N LYS A 373 19.55 36.86 -10.43
CA LYS A 373 20.63 37.86 -10.32
C LYS A 373 21.81 37.52 -11.24
N GLU A 374 22.24 36.26 -11.29
CA GLU A 374 23.30 35.78 -12.20
C GLU A 374 22.83 35.85 -13.67
N GLN A 375 21.56 35.56 -14.00
CA GLN A 375 21.01 35.77 -15.35
C GLN A 375 20.91 37.25 -15.71
N MET A 376 20.41 38.10 -14.81
CA MET A 376 20.36 39.56 -15.04
C MET A 376 21.76 40.16 -15.16
N GLU A 377 22.75 39.72 -14.38
CA GLU A 377 24.14 40.18 -14.47
C GLU A 377 24.81 39.69 -15.75
N ALA A 378 24.53 38.45 -16.19
CA ALA A 378 25.00 37.93 -17.47
C ALA A 378 24.33 38.63 -18.67
N GLU A 379 23.04 38.93 -18.60
CA GLU A 379 22.33 39.74 -19.61
C GLU A 379 22.82 41.20 -19.62
N LEU A 380 23.12 41.79 -18.46
CA LEU A 380 23.73 43.12 -18.37
C LEU A 380 25.13 43.14 -19.00
N MET A 381 25.98 42.16 -18.67
CA MET A 381 27.32 42.08 -19.25
C MET A 381 27.29 41.81 -20.76
N LYS A 382 26.37 40.97 -21.23
CA LYS A 382 26.17 40.73 -22.66
C LYS A 382 25.65 41.98 -23.39
N SER A 383 24.76 42.75 -22.75
CA SER A 383 24.30 44.05 -23.29
C SER A 383 25.39 45.13 -23.28
N GLN A 384 26.35 45.06 -22.35
CA GLN A 384 27.52 45.95 -22.32
C GLN A 384 28.59 45.54 -23.34
N GLU A 385 28.77 44.24 -23.60
CA GLU A 385 29.66 43.75 -24.68
C GLU A 385 29.09 44.08 -26.06
N ASP A 386 27.76 43.98 -26.26
CA ASP A 386 27.09 44.39 -27.51
C ASP A 386 27.12 45.92 -27.72
N LEU A 387 27.34 46.72 -26.67
CA LEU A 387 27.57 48.18 -26.76
C LEU A 387 29.03 48.55 -27.08
N VAL A 388 29.98 47.62 -26.98
CA VAL A 388 31.42 47.87 -27.25
C VAL A 388 31.83 47.50 -28.68
N VAL A 389 30.96 46.87 -29.47
CA VAL A 389 31.22 46.57 -30.90
C VAL A 389 30.36 47.45 -31.81
N SER A 390 30.49 48.78 -31.67
CA SER A 390 30.21 49.71 -32.77
C SER A 390 30.91 51.05 -32.56
N THR A 391 32.25 51.05 -32.60
CA THR A 391 32.99 52.24 -33.00
C THR A 391 33.31 52.11 -34.48
N VAL A 392 32.37 52.55 -35.32
CA VAL A 392 32.73 53.01 -36.67
C VAL A 392 33.67 54.20 -36.48
N THR A 393 34.95 54.00 -36.77
CA THR A 393 35.90 55.10 -36.97
C THR A 393 35.48 55.86 -38.23
N ILE A 394 34.76 56.97 -38.04
CA ILE A 394 34.58 57.96 -39.10
C ILE A 394 35.83 58.84 -39.07
N ASP A 395 36.68 58.65 -40.07
CA ASP A 395 37.87 59.46 -40.30
C ASP A 395 37.45 60.80 -40.94
N VAL A 396 37.35 61.85 -40.13
CA VAL A 396 36.95 63.20 -40.55
C VAL A 396 38.20 64.06 -40.80
N GLU A 397 39.13 63.60 -41.63
CA GLU A 397 40.22 64.42 -42.15
C GLU A 397 40.49 64.18 -43.64
N LYS A 398 39.44 64.22 -44.47
CA LYS A 398 39.57 64.61 -45.88
C LYS A 398 38.39 65.47 -46.30
N LYS A 399 38.57 66.79 -46.19
CA LYS A 399 37.82 67.77 -46.99
C LYS A 399 38.50 67.83 -48.36
N GLU A 400 37.72 67.55 -49.41
CA GLU A 400 37.89 67.90 -50.85
C GLU A 400 36.99 66.90 -51.61
N HIS A 401 36.04 67.21 -52.49
CA HIS A 401 35.64 68.41 -53.20
C HIS A 401 34.14 68.24 -53.58
N ILE A 402 33.35 69.31 -53.42
CA ILE A 402 32.61 69.99 -54.49
C ILE A 402 31.92 69.14 -55.58
N ASN A 403 30.60 69.34 -55.65
CA ASN A 403 29.72 69.42 -56.83
C ASN A 403 29.07 68.18 -57.50
N PHE A 404 27.74 68.30 -57.52
CA PHE A 404 26.84 68.24 -58.68
C PHE A 404 26.40 66.88 -59.26
N LEU A 405 25.09 66.66 -59.05
CA LEU A 405 24.02 66.43 -60.04
C LEU A 405 23.67 65.00 -60.48
N THR A 406 22.36 64.77 -60.28
CA THR A 406 21.39 64.20 -61.24
C THR A 406 21.56 62.74 -61.66
N SER A 407 20.65 61.90 -61.17
CA SER A 407 19.48 61.45 -61.96
C SER A 407 18.36 61.10 -61.01
#